data_AF-A0A1L2F1B4-F1
#
_entry.id   AF-A0A1L2F1B4-F1
#
_cell.length_a   1.000
_cell.length_b   1.000
_cell.length_c   1.000
_cell.angle_alpha   90.00
_cell.angle_beta   90.00
_cell.angle_gamma   90.00
#
_symmetry.space_group_name_H-M   'P 1'
#
loop_
_entity.id
_entity.type
_entity.pdbx_description
1 polymer ?
#
loop_
_entity_poly.entity_id
_entity_poly.type
_entity_poly.pdbx_seq_one_letter_code
_entity_poly.pdbx_strand_id
1 'polypeptide(L)' 'QVSWADLIAVAGSEAVSFCKGPIIPVDIGRIDTSFADPPGKLPLETFDASSLKSCFREKGFSTQEL' A
#
# COMPACT_ATOMS: atom_id res chain seq x y z
N GLN A 1 -3.70 14.60 17.64
CA GLN A 1 -2.78 14.66 16.48
C GLN A 1 -2.98 13.40 15.67
N VAL A 2 -2.99 13.47 14.34
CA VAL A 2 -3.07 12.30 13.45
C VAL A 2 -1.65 11.90 13.06
N SER A 3 -1.36 10.60 12.95
CA SER A 3 -0.05 10.11 12.51
C SER A 3 0.16 10.35 11.02
N TRP A 4 1.40 10.44 10.58
CA TRP A 4 1.73 10.50 9.15
C TRP A 4 1.25 9.25 8.41
N ALA A 5 1.35 8.09 9.06
CA ALA A 5 0.86 6.83 8.52
C ALA A 5 -0.66 6.86 8.24
N ASP A 6 -1.47 7.41 9.15
CA ASP A 6 -2.90 7.58 8.92
C ASP A 6 -3.20 8.62 7.85
N LEU A 7 -2.44 9.73 7.83
CA LEU A 7 -2.60 10.75 6.78
C LEU A 7 -2.38 10.17 5.38
N ILE A 8 -1.36 9.31 5.20
CA ILE A 8 -1.08 8.64 3.92
C ILE A 8 -2.26 7.75 3.50
N ALA A 9 -2.78 6.93 4.43
CA ALA A 9 -3.89 6.02 4.12
C ALA A 9 -5.18 6.77 3.75
N VAL A 10 -5.52 7.82 4.50
CA VAL A 10 -6.70 8.66 4.23
C VAL A 10 -6.55 9.40 2.90
N ALA A 11 -5.40 10.02 2.64
CA ALA A 11 -5.16 10.75 1.39
C ALA A 11 -5.27 9.83 0.16
N GLY A 12 -4.80 8.59 0.26
CA GLY A 12 -4.96 7.60 -0.81
C GLY A 12 -6.43 7.25 -1.08
N SER A 13 -7.22 7.00 -0.03
CA SER A 13 -8.66 6.73 -0.16
C SER A 13 -9.42 7.94 -0.77
N GLU A 14 -9.11 9.14 -0.30
CA GLU A 14 -9.72 10.37 -0.82
C GLU A 14 -9.34 10.63 -2.28
N ALA A 15 -8.11 10.34 -2.69
CA ALA A 15 -7.70 10.46 -4.10
C ALA A 15 -8.52 9.53 -5.01
N VAL A 16 -8.79 8.29 -4.57
CA VAL A 16 -9.64 7.35 -5.32
C VAL A 16 -11.09 7.84 -5.38
N SER A 17 -11.64 8.31 -4.25
CA SER A 17 -12.98 8.89 -4.17
C SER A 17 -13.15 10.11 -5.07
N PHE A 18 -12.16 11.01 -5.08
CA PHE A 18 -12.13 12.19 -5.94
C PHE A 18 -12.15 11.81 -7.43
N CYS A 19 -11.46 10.72 -7.79
CA CYS A 19 -11.49 10.15 -9.14
C CYS A 19 -12.79 9.36 -9.45
N LYS A 20 -13.81 9.42 -8.57
CA LYS A 20 -15.07 8.65 -8.66
C LYS A 20 -14.85 7.13 -8.62
N GLY A 21 -13.80 6.68 -7.96
CA GLY A 21 -13.54 5.27 -7.67
C GLY A 21 -14.41 4.72 -6.53
N PRO A 22 -14.17 3.47 -6.10
CA PRO A 22 -14.89 2.87 -4.98
C PRO A 22 -14.56 3.57 -3.65
N ILE A 23 -15.45 3.42 -2.67
CA ILE A 23 -15.18 3.84 -1.28
C ILE A 23 -14.23 2.81 -0.67
N ILE A 24 -13.03 3.24 -0.29
CA ILE A 24 -12.04 2.40 0.40
C ILE A 24 -12.14 2.67 1.90
N PRO A 25 -12.56 1.69 2.73
CA PRO A 25 -12.57 1.83 4.17
C PRO A 25 -11.16 2.04 4.71
N VAL A 26 -10.97 3.03 5.59
CA VAL A 26 -9.69 3.32 6.23
C VAL A 26 -9.85 3.23 7.73
N ASP A 27 -9.24 2.21 8.33
CA ASP A 27 -9.05 2.14 9.78
C ASP A 27 -7.99 3.16 10.21
N ILE A 28 -8.22 3.81 11.34
CA ILE A 28 -7.35 4.83 11.94
C ILE A 28 -6.71 4.32 13.23
N GLY A 29 -5.58 4.92 13.60
CA GLY A 29 -4.79 4.55 14.78
C GLY A 29 -3.41 3.96 14.45
N ARG A 30 -2.88 4.18 13.24
CA ARG A 30 -1.50 3.75 12.90
C ARG A 30 -0.49 4.54 13.72
N ILE A 31 0.58 3.88 14.12
CA ILE A 31 1.69 4.48 14.86
C ILE A 31 2.83 4.78 13.88
N ASP A 32 3.33 6.02 13.88
CA ASP A 32 4.47 6.38 13.05
C ASP A 32 5.73 5.63 13.49
N THR A 33 6.45 5.06 12.53
CA THR A 33 7.77 4.46 12.74
C THR A 33 8.86 5.51 12.61
N SER A 34 9.91 5.39 13.44
CA SER A 34 11.13 6.19 13.33
C SER A 34 12.20 5.56 12.42
N PHE A 35 11.93 4.37 11.87
CA PHE A 35 12.87 3.62 11.03
C PHE A 35 12.28 3.39 9.65
N ALA A 36 13.13 3.51 8.63
CA ALA A 36 12.78 3.20 7.25
C ALA A 36 12.82 1.69 6.99
N ASP A 37 12.00 1.23 6.05
CA ASP A 37 12.08 -0.12 5.52
C ASP A 37 13.40 -0.35 4.76
N PRO A 38 13.93 -1.59 4.74
CA PRO A 38 15.05 -1.94 3.88
C PRO A 38 14.76 -1.68 2.40
N PRO A 39 15.79 -1.41 1.57
CA PRO A 39 15.62 -1.26 0.14
C PRO A 39 15.12 -2.55 -0.53
N GLY A 40 14.55 -2.42 -1.74
CA GLY A 40 14.11 -3.57 -2.54
C GLY A 40 12.78 -4.18 -2.12
N LYS A 41 12.02 -3.53 -1.22
CA LYS A 41 10.68 -3.97 -0.81
C LYS A 41 9.57 -3.63 -1.81
N LEU A 42 9.82 -2.74 -2.76
CA LEU A 42 8.86 -2.39 -3.81
C LEU A 42 9.13 -3.19 -5.09
N PRO A 43 8.08 -3.60 -5.83
CA PRO A 43 8.26 -4.20 -7.14
C PRO A 43 8.88 -3.19 -8.11
N LEU A 44 9.78 -3.65 -8.98
CA LEU A 44 10.33 -2.83 -10.05
C LEU A 44 9.42 -2.90 -11.28
N GLU A 45 9.42 -1.83 -12.08
CA GLU A 45 8.69 -1.74 -13.34
C GLU A 45 9.16 -2.75 -14.40
N THR A 46 10.37 -3.27 -14.23
CA THR A 46 10.98 -4.29 -15.09
C THR A 46 10.63 -5.73 -14.70
N PHE A 47 9.91 -5.93 -13.58
CA PHE A 47 9.52 -7.27 -13.13
C PHE A 47 8.54 -7.92 -14.08
N ASP A 48 8.76 -9.20 -14.38
CA ASP A 48 7.80 -10.03 -15.09
C ASP A 48 6.64 -10.47 -14.18
N ALA A 49 5.62 -11.08 -14.78
CA ALA A 49 4.44 -11.52 -14.05
C ALA A 49 4.75 -12.54 -12.94
N SER A 50 5.78 -13.38 -13.11
CA SER A 50 6.19 -14.35 -12.10
C SER A 50 6.82 -13.67 -10.88
N SER A 51 7.67 -12.67 -11.14
CA SER A 51 8.35 -11.87 -10.13
C SER A 51 7.38 -10.99 -9.36
N LEU A 52 6.40 -10.38 -10.03
CA LEU A 52 5.33 -9.61 -9.38
C LEU A 52 4.47 -10.49 -8.45
N LYS A 53 4.05 -11.68 -8.92
CA LYS A 53 3.29 -12.64 -8.10
C LYS A 53 4.07 -13.09 -6.87
N SER A 54 5.39 -13.26 -7.00
CA SER A 54 6.25 -13.65 -5.88
C SER A 54 6.38 -12.50 -4.88
N CYS A 55 6.63 -11.27 -5.36
CA CYS A 55 6.76 -10.07 -4.53
C CYS A 55 5.50 -9.78 -3.68
N PHE A 56 4.31 -9.87 -4.28
CA PHE A 56 3.06 -9.64 -3.54
C PHE A 56 2.70 -10.79 -2.61
N ARG A 57 3.06 -12.03 -2.96
CA ARG A 57 2.90 -13.19 -2.08
C ARG A 57 3.73 -13.08 -0.81
N GLU A 58 4.96 -12.57 -0.89
CA GLU A 58 5.80 -12.30 0.28
C GLU A 58 5.19 -11.23 1.21
N LYS A 59 4.31 -10.38 0.70
CA LYS A 59 3.54 -9.39 1.46
C LYS A 59 2.21 -9.93 1.99
N GLY A 60 1.89 -11.20 1.72
CA GLY A 60 0.68 -11.87 2.19
C GLY A 60 -0.52 -11.80 1.23
N PHE A 61 -0.33 -11.35 -0.01
CA PHE A 61 -1.41 -11.26 -1.00
C PHE A 61 -1.48 -12.47 -1.94
N SER A 62 -2.68 -12.82 -2.36
CA SER A 62 -2.93 -13.79 -3.42
C SER A 62 -2.66 -13.21 -4.82
N THR A 63 -2.67 -14.06 -5.84
CA THR A 63 -2.54 -13.59 -7.24
C THR A 63 -3.77 -12.83 -7.75
N GLN A 64 -4.94 -12.98 -7.11
CA GLN A 64 -6.15 -12.23 -7.49
C GLN A 64 -6.16 -10.81 -6.88
N GLU A 65 -5.46 -10.62 -5.76
CA GLU A 65 -5.31 -9.33 -5.08
C GLU A 65 -4.14 -8.50 -5.64
N LEU A 66 -3.31 -9.11 -6.49
CA LEU A 66 -2.34 -8.43 -7.35
C LEU A 66 -3.04 -7.77 -8.53
#